data_AF-W0A706-F1
#
_entry.id   AF-W0A706-F1
#
_cell.length_a   1.000
_cell.length_b   1.000
_cell.length_c   1.000
_cell.angle_alpha   90.00
_cell.angle_beta   90.00
_cell.angle_gamma   90.00
#
_symmetry.space_group_name_H-M   'P 1'
#
loop_
_entity.id
_entity.type
_entity.pdbx_description
1 polymer ?
#
loop_
_entity_poly.entity_id
_entity_poly.type
_entity_poly.pdbx_seq_one_letter_code
_entity_poly.pdbx_strand_id
1 'polypeptide(L)'
;MTPTNRIQALLDTLGLPWRESMATLAARYGVQPDTWLRSRIPVVLLGLEQPPLPGLLRPLLFQMDPDHDASLPPASFMGYIWAGKRVSLLPRDWARQSLELARQALEPALGEPRPDDTSNTYGWRWQFGPSQISIACFPPLLQQWGGRNSVHEAEPRTKTACHITIQTGYRPPCSAAERAAVAAFVPALPLGGAYDPAIVATRPLSQYALDYVRAPVPGFARAVGQIGRSPDGQLLIFATSELRIVPVADVLAVDVERILPARGSGGAHVRLACARDGGRPRHIELYGQYGVPADSLNDAGQRIADWIGTPCILGAYHLDD
;
A
#
# COMPACT_ATOMS: atom_id res chain seq x y z
N MET A 1 23.77 -5.27 12.33
CA MET A 1 22.99 -6.31 11.62
C MET A 1 21.54 -5.90 11.68
N THR A 2 20.91 -5.63 10.53
CA THR A 2 19.46 -5.45 10.47
C THR A 2 18.82 -6.78 10.83
N PRO A 3 17.89 -6.87 11.80
CA PRO A 3 17.23 -8.14 12.10
C PRO A 3 16.59 -8.68 10.82
N THR A 4 16.81 -9.96 10.54
CA THR A 4 16.23 -10.65 9.39
C THR A 4 14.71 -10.49 9.42
N ASN A 5 14.14 -9.97 8.33
CA ASN A 5 12.71 -9.78 8.21
C ASN A 5 12.01 -11.16 8.13
N ARG A 6 11.34 -11.56 9.23
CA ARG A 6 10.74 -12.89 9.37
C ARG A 6 9.62 -13.15 8.37
N ILE A 7 8.87 -12.11 7.97
CA ILE A 7 7.84 -12.25 6.93
C ILE A 7 8.50 -12.60 5.61
N GLN A 8 9.53 -11.87 5.21
CA GLN A 8 10.25 -12.15 3.96
C GLN A 8 10.87 -13.55 3.95
N ALA A 9 11.45 -13.99 5.06
CA ALA A 9 11.96 -15.35 5.21
C ALA A 9 10.84 -16.41 5.12
N LEU A 10 9.66 -16.14 5.68
CA LEU A 10 8.49 -17.00 5.53
C LEU A 10 8.05 -17.08 4.07
N LEU A 11 7.98 -15.96 3.33
CA LEU A 11 7.62 -15.97 1.92
C LEU A 11 8.58 -16.82 1.09
N ASP A 12 9.88 -16.75 1.37
CA ASP A 12 10.90 -17.60 0.74
C ASP A 12 10.66 -19.08 1.06
N THR A 13 10.36 -19.41 2.32
CA THR A 13 10.07 -20.78 2.77
C THR A 13 8.80 -21.35 2.12
N LEU A 14 7.78 -20.51 1.90
CA LEU A 14 6.54 -20.88 1.23
C LEU A 14 6.67 -20.96 -0.30
N GLY A 15 7.85 -20.65 -0.86
CA GLY A 15 8.07 -20.59 -2.30
C GLY A 15 7.29 -19.47 -3.00
N LEU A 16 6.88 -18.42 -2.27
CA LEU A 16 6.21 -17.28 -2.89
C LEU A 16 7.24 -16.45 -3.69
N PRO A 17 7.01 -16.19 -4.99
CA PRO A 17 7.95 -15.44 -5.83
C PRO A 17 7.84 -13.92 -5.63
N TRP A 18 7.94 -13.46 -4.38
CA TRP A 18 7.60 -12.09 -3.98
C TRP A 18 8.61 -11.01 -4.42
N ARG A 19 9.79 -11.43 -4.92
CA ARG A 19 10.80 -10.54 -5.51
C ARG A 19 10.75 -10.49 -7.03
N GLU A 20 9.94 -11.35 -7.66
CA GLU A 20 9.80 -11.36 -9.12
C GLU A 20 8.87 -10.23 -9.56
N SER A 21 9.15 -9.66 -10.74
CA SER A 21 8.32 -8.59 -11.29
C SER A 21 6.92 -9.07 -11.62
N MET A 22 5.95 -8.18 -11.50
CA MET A 22 4.56 -8.44 -11.86
C MET A 22 4.42 -8.91 -13.32
N ALA A 23 5.20 -8.33 -14.24
CA ALA A 23 5.23 -8.75 -15.65
C ALA A 23 5.67 -10.22 -15.81
N THR A 24 6.70 -10.64 -15.07
CA THR A 24 7.19 -12.03 -15.10
C THR A 24 6.14 -12.99 -14.54
N LEU A 25 5.52 -12.61 -13.42
CA LEU A 25 4.46 -13.40 -12.78
C LEU A 25 3.21 -13.49 -13.65
N ALA A 26 2.82 -12.38 -14.30
CA ALA A 26 1.72 -12.33 -15.24
C ALA A 26 1.97 -13.22 -16.47
N ALA A 27 3.19 -13.23 -17.00
CA ALA A 27 3.56 -14.13 -18.09
C ALA A 27 3.55 -15.61 -17.66
N ARG A 28 3.96 -15.91 -16.42
CA ARG A 28 4.01 -17.28 -15.90
C ARG A 28 2.63 -17.85 -15.56
N TYR A 29 1.79 -17.08 -14.87
CA TYR A 29 0.53 -17.58 -14.29
C TYR A 29 -0.72 -17.08 -15.03
N GLY A 30 -0.57 -16.14 -15.96
CA GLY A 30 -1.66 -15.53 -16.70
C GLY A 30 -2.40 -14.44 -15.90
N VAL A 31 -2.84 -13.40 -16.62
CA VAL A 31 -3.76 -12.38 -16.09
C VAL A 31 -5.18 -12.79 -16.42
N GLN A 32 -6.07 -12.74 -15.43
CA GLN A 32 -7.48 -13.07 -15.60
C GLN A 32 -8.37 -12.12 -14.79
N PRO A 33 -9.63 -11.92 -15.19
CA PRO A 33 -10.56 -11.13 -14.39
C PRO A 33 -10.89 -11.85 -13.07
N ASP A 34 -10.93 -11.12 -11.96
CA ASP A 34 -11.35 -11.70 -10.68
C ASP A 34 -12.84 -12.09 -10.75
N THR A 35 -13.12 -13.39 -10.66
CA THR A 35 -14.48 -13.91 -10.77
C THR A 35 -15.35 -13.63 -9.54
N TRP A 36 -14.74 -13.27 -8.40
CA TRP A 36 -15.44 -12.98 -7.15
C TRP A 36 -15.83 -11.51 -7.02
N LEU A 37 -15.15 -10.62 -7.75
CA LEU A 37 -15.47 -9.19 -7.77
C LEU A 37 -16.38 -8.85 -8.95
N ARG A 38 -17.44 -8.07 -8.68
CA ARG A 38 -18.35 -7.60 -9.74
C ARG A 38 -17.63 -6.73 -10.77
N SER A 39 -16.64 -5.95 -10.34
CA SER A 39 -15.80 -5.10 -11.19
C SER A 39 -14.84 -5.88 -12.09
N ARG A 40 -14.70 -7.21 -11.92
CA ARG A 40 -13.85 -8.07 -12.76
C ARG A 40 -12.40 -7.55 -12.89
N ILE A 41 -11.87 -6.97 -11.82
CA ILE A 41 -10.52 -6.38 -11.80
C ILE A 41 -9.51 -7.45 -12.25
N PRO A 42 -8.56 -7.13 -13.14
CA PRO A 42 -7.50 -8.06 -13.54
C PRO A 42 -6.64 -8.48 -12.34
N VAL A 43 -6.41 -9.78 -12.21
CA VAL A 43 -5.61 -10.40 -11.15
C VAL A 43 -4.71 -11.48 -11.73
N VAL A 44 -3.65 -11.81 -10.99
CA VAL A 44 -2.83 -13.00 -11.22
C VAL A 44 -3.01 -13.93 -10.02
N LEU A 45 -3.46 -15.17 -10.28
CA LEU A 45 -3.57 -16.22 -9.27
C LEU A 45 -2.27 -17.04 -9.26
N LEU A 46 -1.56 -17.07 -8.13
CA LEU A 46 -0.28 -17.76 -7.99
C LEU A 46 -0.50 -19.27 -7.85
N GLY A 47 -0.59 -19.97 -8.97
CA GLY A 47 -0.71 -21.43 -9.04
C GLY A 47 0.56 -22.16 -8.62
N LEU A 48 0.95 -22.04 -7.34
CA LEU A 48 2.07 -22.79 -6.75
C LEU A 48 1.73 -24.28 -6.68
N GLU A 49 2.76 -25.14 -6.78
CA GLU A 49 2.59 -26.61 -6.75
C GLU A 49 1.90 -27.11 -5.47
N GLN A 50 2.15 -26.43 -4.34
CA GLN A 50 1.49 -26.68 -3.07
C GLN A 50 0.86 -25.39 -2.54
N PRO A 51 -0.37 -25.44 -1.97
CA PRO A 51 -0.96 -24.30 -1.32
C PRO A 51 -0.06 -23.80 -0.17
N PRO A 52 0.34 -22.52 -0.15
CA PRO A 52 1.29 -22.00 0.83
C PRO A 52 0.69 -21.91 2.23
N LEU A 53 -0.65 -21.95 2.36
CA LEU A 53 -1.35 -21.91 3.63
C LEU A 53 -2.53 -22.90 3.60
N PRO A 54 -2.86 -23.54 4.73
CA PRO A 54 -3.96 -24.48 4.80
C PRO A 54 -5.31 -23.75 4.62
N GLY A 55 -6.26 -24.44 4.00
CA GLY A 55 -7.65 -23.95 3.87
C GLY A 55 -7.83 -22.81 2.88
N LEU A 56 -6.83 -22.45 2.07
CA LEU A 56 -7.00 -21.47 1.00
C LEU A 56 -8.13 -21.89 0.05
N LEU A 57 -9.12 -21.01 -0.12
CA LEU A 57 -10.27 -21.23 -1.01
C LEU A 57 -9.90 -21.13 -2.50
N ARG A 58 -8.82 -20.42 -2.81
CA ARG A 58 -8.18 -20.30 -4.11
C ARG A 58 -6.70 -19.91 -3.93
N PRO A 59 -5.85 -20.03 -4.95
CA PRO A 59 -4.48 -19.55 -4.86
C PRO A 59 -4.38 -18.09 -4.40
N LEU A 60 -3.27 -17.73 -3.74
CA LEU A 60 -3.01 -16.32 -3.40
C LEU A 60 -2.95 -15.50 -4.68
N LEU A 61 -3.38 -14.24 -4.60
CA LEU A 61 -3.45 -13.36 -5.76
C LEU A 61 -2.82 -12.01 -5.49
N PHE A 62 -2.49 -11.30 -6.57
CA PHE A 62 -2.27 -9.86 -6.56
C PHE A 62 -3.04 -9.21 -7.72
N GLN A 63 -3.34 -7.93 -7.59
CA GLN A 63 -4.06 -7.17 -8.62
C GLN A 63 -3.08 -6.65 -9.69
N MET A 64 -3.51 -6.72 -10.94
CA MET A 64 -2.80 -6.20 -12.11
C MET A 64 -3.45 -4.91 -12.57
N ASP A 65 -3.28 -3.83 -11.81
CA ASP A 65 -3.79 -2.53 -12.22
C ASP A 65 -2.95 -1.97 -13.39
N PRO A 66 -3.58 -1.50 -14.49
CA PRO A 66 -2.90 -0.74 -15.53
C PRO A 66 -2.12 0.46 -15.01
N ASP A 67 -2.39 0.95 -13.79
CA ASP A 67 -1.71 2.05 -13.11
C ASP A 67 -0.45 1.67 -12.33
N HIS A 68 -0.08 0.39 -12.31
CA HIS A 68 1.16 -0.08 -11.68
C HIS A 68 2.30 -0.29 -12.68
N ASP A 69 3.53 0.01 -12.28
CA ASP A 69 4.72 -0.39 -13.04
C ASP A 69 4.92 -1.92 -12.93
N ALA A 70 4.60 -2.63 -14.01
CA ALA A 70 4.69 -4.08 -14.07
C ALA A 70 6.14 -4.61 -13.97
N SER A 71 7.16 -3.77 -14.10
CA SER A 71 8.56 -4.15 -13.90
C SER A 71 8.89 -4.37 -12.41
N LEU A 72 8.06 -3.83 -11.50
CA LEU A 72 8.23 -3.97 -10.06
C LEU A 72 7.55 -5.23 -9.53
N PRO A 73 8.01 -5.79 -8.39
CA PRO A 73 7.32 -6.88 -7.71
C PRO A 73 5.96 -6.44 -7.10
N PRO A 74 5.03 -7.38 -6.85
CA PRO A 74 3.80 -7.08 -6.13
C PRO A 74 4.08 -6.51 -4.72
N ALA A 75 3.46 -5.38 -4.39
CA ALA A 75 3.50 -4.84 -3.02
C ALA A 75 2.77 -5.75 -2.02
N SER A 76 1.74 -6.45 -2.48
CA SER A 76 0.92 -7.32 -1.64
C SER A 76 0.33 -8.52 -2.37
N PHE A 77 0.02 -9.55 -1.57
CA PHE A 77 -0.79 -10.70 -1.96
C PHE A 77 -2.01 -10.81 -1.04
N MET A 78 -3.09 -11.38 -1.56
CA MET A 78 -4.37 -11.54 -0.87
C MET A 78 -4.90 -12.96 -1.01
N GLY A 79 -5.69 -13.39 -0.03
CA GLY A 79 -6.32 -14.71 -0.04
C GLY A 79 -7.44 -14.85 0.97
N TYR A 80 -8.12 -15.99 0.91
CA TYR A 80 -9.20 -16.35 1.84
C TYR A 80 -8.97 -17.77 2.34
N ILE A 81 -8.88 -17.93 3.65
CA ILE A 81 -8.68 -19.20 4.34
C ILE A 81 -10.00 -19.61 4.98
N TRP A 82 -10.44 -20.84 4.77
CA TRP A 82 -11.67 -21.37 5.31
C TRP A 82 -11.43 -22.70 6.01
N ALA A 83 -11.79 -22.77 7.29
CA ALA A 83 -11.60 -23.98 8.10
C ALA A 83 -12.64 -25.10 7.85
N GLY A 84 -13.57 -24.89 6.91
CA GLY A 84 -14.67 -25.83 6.64
C GLY A 84 -15.83 -25.72 7.62
N LYS A 85 -16.86 -26.55 7.41
CA LYS A 85 -17.97 -26.70 8.36
C LYS A 85 -17.65 -27.83 9.33
N ARG A 86 -17.72 -27.57 10.64
CA ARG A 86 -17.79 -28.61 11.67
C ARG A 86 -19.21 -28.68 12.20
N VAL A 87 -19.78 -29.89 12.18
CA VAL A 87 -21.20 -30.17 12.49
C VAL A 87 -21.60 -29.71 13.90
N SER A 88 -20.65 -29.58 14.81
CA SER A 88 -20.87 -29.21 16.21
C SER A 88 -20.80 -27.70 16.53
N LEU A 89 -20.54 -26.83 15.55
CA LEU A 89 -20.29 -25.40 15.82
C LEU A 89 -21.35 -24.51 15.15
N LEU A 90 -21.78 -23.49 15.89
CA LEU A 90 -22.75 -22.53 15.38
C LEU A 90 -22.12 -21.68 14.25
N PRO A 91 -22.91 -21.23 13.25
CA PRO A 91 -22.39 -20.47 12.13
C PRO A 91 -21.57 -19.21 12.51
N ARG A 92 -21.88 -18.61 13.66
CA ARG A 92 -21.16 -17.46 14.21
C ARG A 92 -19.70 -17.76 14.60
N ASP A 93 -19.38 -19.01 14.90
CA ASP A 93 -18.07 -19.45 15.36
C ASP A 93 -17.17 -19.92 14.21
N TRP A 94 -17.72 -20.10 13.00
CA TRP A 94 -16.96 -20.53 11.82
C TRP A 94 -15.94 -19.47 11.37
N ALA A 95 -16.29 -18.19 11.47
CA ALA A 95 -15.38 -17.08 11.14
C ALA A 95 -14.16 -17.06 12.07
N ARG A 96 -14.36 -17.28 13.37
CA ARG A 96 -13.28 -17.35 14.37
C ARG A 96 -12.39 -18.58 14.16
N GLN A 97 -12.95 -19.70 13.75
CA GLN A 97 -12.16 -20.90 13.41
C GLN A 97 -11.28 -20.69 12.19
N SER A 98 -11.79 -20.07 11.13
CA SER A 98 -10.97 -19.74 9.96
C SER A 98 -9.83 -18.78 10.32
N LEU A 99 -10.09 -17.81 11.21
CA LEU A 99 -9.07 -16.90 11.75
C LEU A 99 -8.01 -17.67 12.56
N GLU A 100 -8.43 -18.57 13.43
CA GLU A 100 -7.52 -19.37 14.25
C GLU A 100 -6.70 -20.37 13.42
N LEU A 101 -7.29 -20.99 12.39
CA LEU A 101 -6.56 -21.82 11.43
C LEU A 101 -5.42 -21.04 10.75
N ALA A 102 -5.71 -19.81 10.31
CA ALA A 102 -4.70 -18.94 9.72
C ALA A 102 -3.63 -18.54 10.75
N ARG A 103 -4.03 -18.23 11.99
CA ARG A 103 -3.13 -17.88 13.10
C ARG A 103 -2.15 -19.02 13.39
N GLN A 104 -2.66 -20.23 13.59
CA GLN A 104 -1.87 -21.43 13.88
C GLN A 104 -0.89 -21.79 12.75
N ALA A 105 -1.24 -21.50 11.50
CA ALA A 105 -0.35 -21.73 10.37
C ALA A 105 0.82 -20.73 10.32
N LEU A 106 0.64 -19.50 10.81
CA LEU A 106 1.63 -18.41 10.71
C LEU A 106 2.49 -18.25 11.97
N GLU A 107 1.91 -18.48 13.15
CA GLU A 107 2.54 -18.27 14.46
C GLU A 107 3.88 -19.01 14.65
N PRO A 108 4.07 -20.27 14.19
CA PRO A 108 5.36 -20.95 14.31
C PRO A 108 6.52 -20.18 13.64
N ALA A 109 6.25 -19.54 12.50
CA ALA A 109 7.27 -18.81 11.75
C ALA A 109 7.42 -17.35 12.20
N LEU A 110 6.35 -16.73 12.70
CA LEU A 110 6.29 -15.28 12.97
C LEU A 110 6.26 -14.91 14.46
N GLY A 111 5.97 -15.86 15.36
CA GLY A 111 5.74 -15.61 16.79
C GLY A 111 4.34 -15.07 17.07
N GLU A 112 4.15 -14.53 18.27
CA GLU A 112 2.85 -14.02 18.73
C GLU A 112 2.41 -12.77 17.93
N PRO A 113 1.17 -12.73 17.40
CA PRO A 113 0.64 -11.56 16.72
C PRO A 113 0.22 -10.45 17.68
N ARG A 114 0.03 -9.24 17.14
CA ARG A 114 -0.71 -8.16 17.81
C ARG A 114 -2.19 -8.20 17.42
N PRO A 115 -3.13 -7.91 18.33
CA PRO A 115 -4.53 -7.69 17.97
C PRO A 115 -4.67 -6.60 16.89
N ASP A 116 -5.57 -6.81 15.94
CA ASP A 116 -5.88 -5.88 14.83
C ASP A 116 -7.39 -5.77 14.61
N ASP A 117 -8.13 -5.83 15.71
CA ASP A 117 -9.59 -5.72 15.72
C ASP A 117 -10.03 -4.31 15.29
N THR A 118 -11.13 -4.23 14.55
CA THR A 118 -11.80 -2.97 14.22
C THR A 118 -13.25 -3.01 14.67
N SER A 119 -14.02 -1.94 14.44
CA SER A 119 -15.44 -1.88 14.85
C SER A 119 -16.28 -3.02 14.31
N ASN A 120 -15.85 -3.67 13.22
CA ASN A 120 -16.60 -4.72 12.56
C ASN A 120 -15.79 -6.01 12.27
N THR A 121 -14.50 -6.09 12.59
CA THR A 121 -13.69 -7.30 12.34
C THR A 121 -12.92 -7.77 13.56
N TYR A 122 -12.70 -9.09 13.66
CA TYR A 122 -11.65 -9.65 14.50
C TYR A 122 -10.41 -9.89 13.65
N GLY A 123 -9.22 -9.61 14.17
CA GLY A 123 -7.99 -9.74 13.40
C GLY A 123 -6.71 -9.80 14.20
N TRP A 124 -5.67 -10.27 13.52
CA TRP A 124 -4.30 -10.37 14.03
C TRP A 124 -3.33 -9.80 13.01
N ARG A 125 -2.23 -9.23 13.51
CA ARG A 125 -1.19 -8.63 12.67
C ARG A 125 0.20 -9.01 13.15
N TRP A 126 1.06 -9.33 12.19
CA TRP A 126 2.52 -9.39 12.34
C TRP A 126 3.15 -8.30 11.50
N GLN A 127 4.14 -7.61 12.04
CA GLN A 127 4.89 -6.58 11.32
C GLN A 127 6.38 -6.68 11.64
N PHE A 128 7.19 -6.74 10.59
CA PHE A 128 8.66 -6.80 10.68
C PHE A 128 9.23 -5.81 9.66
N GLY A 129 9.68 -4.65 10.15
CA GLY A 129 10.07 -3.56 9.25
C GLY A 129 8.88 -3.13 8.36
N PRO A 130 9.08 -2.96 7.04
CA PRO A 130 8.01 -2.59 6.10
C PRO A 130 7.10 -3.76 5.70
N SER A 131 7.40 -5.00 6.11
CA SER A 131 6.57 -6.15 5.79
C SER A 131 5.50 -6.35 6.85
N GLN A 132 4.29 -6.72 6.41
CA GLN A 132 3.15 -6.97 7.29
C GLN A 132 2.34 -8.15 6.78
N ILE A 133 1.87 -8.98 7.69
CA ILE A 133 0.79 -9.94 7.42
C ILE A 133 -0.36 -9.59 8.35
N SER A 134 -1.54 -9.37 7.80
CA SER A 134 -2.78 -9.22 8.56
C SER A 134 -3.76 -10.31 8.16
N ILE A 135 -4.43 -10.87 9.17
CA ILE A 135 -5.51 -11.83 9.02
C ILE A 135 -6.74 -11.27 9.74
N ALA A 136 -7.90 -11.32 9.09
CA ALA A 136 -9.13 -10.81 9.67
C ALA A 136 -10.34 -11.62 9.23
N CYS A 137 -11.34 -11.74 10.10
CA CYS A 137 -12.65 -12.25 9.74
C CYS A 137 -13.74 -11.24 10.07
N PHE A 138 -14.80 -11.26 9.26
CA PHE A 138 -15.96 -10.38 9.42
C PHE A 138 -17.18 -11.19 9.87
N PRO A 139 -17.30 -11.53 11.17
CA PRO A 139 -18.34 -12.42 11.65
C PRO A 139 -19.73 -11.79 11.49
N PRO A 140 -20.78 -12.59 11.22
CA PRO A 140 -22.14 -12.08 11.02
C PRO A 140 -22.67 -11.20 12.17
N LEU A 141 -22.24 -11.46 13.40
CA LEU A 141 -22.68 -10.72 14.59
C LEU A 141 -22.17 -9.25 14.61
N LEU A 142 -21.10 -8.95 13.87
CA LEU A 142 -20.55 -7.60 13.75
C LEU A 142 -21.01 -6.88 12.46
N GLN A 143 -21.80 -7.55 11.62
CA GLN A 143 -22.33 -6.97 10.38
C GLN A 143 -23.58 -6.14 10.70
N GLN A 144 -23.38 -4.85 10.97
CA GLN A 144 -24.49 -3.94 11.31
C GLN A 144 -25.34 -3.53 10.09
N TRP A 145 -24.77 -3.56 8.88
CA TRP A 145 -25.44 -3.15 7.65
C TRP A 145 -25.51 -4.30 6.64
N GLY A 146 -26.71 -4.63 6.17
CA GLY A 146 -27.01 -5.71 5.21
C GLY A 146 -26.62 -5.38 3.77
N GLY A 147 -25.40 -4.88 3.56
CA GLY A 147 -24.88 -4.55 2.23
C GLY A 147 -24.70 -5.79 1.34
N ARG A 148 -24.87 -5.60 0.03
CA ARG A 148 -24.50 -6.62 -0.95
C ARG A 148 -22.98 -6.65 -1.09
N ASN A 149 -22.38 -7.83 -0.93
CA ASN A 149 -20.95 -8.05 -1.14
C ASN A 149 -20.79 -9.07 -2.27
N SER A 150 -20.20 -8.65 -3.40
CA SER A 150 -20.10 -9.52 -4.58
C SER A 150 -19.25 -10.76 -4.33
N VAL A 151 -18.24 -10.67 -3.45
CA VAL A 151 -17.39 -11.82 -3.07
C VAL A 151 -18.23 -12.86 -2.32
N HIS A 152 -19.10 -12.41 -1.41
CA HIS A 152 -20.03 -13.28 -0.69
C HIS A 152 -21.10 -13.90 -1.60
N GLU A 153 -21.51 -13.21 -2.67
CA GLU A 153 -22.47 -13.70 -3.67
C GLU A 153 -21.81 -14.77 -4.56
N ALA A 154 -20.59 -14.52 -5.04
CA ALA A 154 -19.86 -15.42 -5.92
C ALA A 154 -19.31 -16.66 -5.19
N GLU A 155 -18.84 -16.49 -3.95
CA GLU A 155 -18.29 -17.57 -3.12
C GLU A 155 -18.84 -17.47 -1.69
N PRO A 156 -19.98 -18.11 -1.36
CA PRO A 156 -20.63 -17.99 -0.06
C PRO A 156 -19.77 -18.37 1.15
N ARG A 157 -18.74 -19.21 0.98
CA ARG A 157 -17.82 -19.59 2.07
C ARG A 157 -17.03 -18.39 2.60
N THR A 158 -16.82 -17.36 1.79
CA THR A 158 -16.07 -16.15 2.18
C THR A 158 -16.74 -15.39 3.34
N LYS A 159 -18.05 -15.54 3.54
CA LYS A 159 -18.79 -14.99 4.69
C LYS A 159 -18.23 -15.45 6.05
N THR A 160 -17.59 -16.60 6.09
CA THR A 160 -16.98 -17.17 7.31
C THR A 160 -15.51 -17.54 7.09
N ALA A 161 -14.91 -17.08 6.00
CA ALA A 161 -13.48 -17.21 5.77
C ALA A 161 -12.72 -16.13 6.54
N CYS A 162 -11.46 -16.42 6.81
CA CYS A 162 -10.47 -15.43 7.18
C CYS A 162 -9.88 -14.84 5.91
N HIS A 163 -9.93 -13.52 5.76
CA HIS A 163 -9.17 -12.81 4.76
C HIS A 163 -7.73 -12.67 5.23
N ILE A 164 -6.76 -12.91 4.35
CA ILE A 164 -5.33 -12.69 4.60
C ILE A 164 -4.81 -11.64 3.62
N THR A 165 -4.05 -10.67 4.13
CA THR A 165 -3.27 -9.73 3.33
C THR A 165 -1.81 -9.84 3.72
N ILE A 166 -0.95 -10.04 2.72
CA ILE A 166 0.50 -10.15 2.88
C ILE A 166 1.11 -8.96 2.16
N GLN A 167 1.64 -7.99 2.90
CA GLN A 167 2.43 -6.89 2.36
C GLN A 167 3.91 -7.27 2.41
N THR A 168 4.53 -7.36 1.24
CA THR A 168 5.89 -7.91 1.08
C THR A 168 6.95 -7.03 1.74
N GLY A 169 6.65 -5.74 1.88
CA GLY A 169 7.61 -4.72 2.34
C GLY A 169 8.73 -4.49 1.32
N TYR A 170 8.58 -4.94 0.08
CA TYR A 170 9.53 -4.66 -0.98
C TYR A 170 9.61 -3.15 -1.20
N ARG A 171 10.84 -2.64 -1.22
CA ARG A 171 11.15 -1.26 -1.61
C ARG A 171 12.37 -1.30 -2.52
N PRO A 172 12.33 -0.66 -3.70
CA PRO A 172 13.51 -0.55 -4.53
C PRO A 172 14.68 0.06 -3.74
N PRO A 173 15.90 -0.50 -3.81
CA PRO A 173 17.06 0.11 -3.17
C PRO A 173 17.42 1.42 -3.86
N CYS A 174 17.91 2.42 -3.11
CA CYS A 174 18.47 3.61 -3.73
C CYS A 174 19.70 3.24 -4.58
N SER A 175 19.81 3.80 -5.77
CA SER A 175 21.05 3.85 -6.57
C SER A 175 22.16 4.64 -5.85
N ALA A 176 23.39 4.58 -6.36
CA ALA A 176 24.49 5.36 -5.80
C ALA A 176 24.23 6.87 -5.86
N ALA A 177 23.66 7.36 -6.97
CA ALA A 177 23.29 8.77 -7.14
C ALA A 177 22.19 9.19 -6.15
N GLU A 178 21.13 8.38 -6.01
CA GLU A 178 20.05 8.65 -5.05
C GLU A 178 20.56 8.67 -3.60
N ARG A 179 21.49 7.76 -3.23
CA ARG A 179 22.12 7.78 -1.90
C ARG A 179 22.91 9.05 -1.65
N ALA A 180 23.72 9.48 -2.63
CA ALA A 180 24.49 10.71 -2.53
C ALA A 180 23.57 11.94 -2.40
N ALA A 181 22.47 11.96 -3.17
CA ALA A 181 21.47 13.01 -3.11
C ALA A 181 20.77 13.09 -1.75
N VAL A 182 20.41 11.95 -1.15
CA VAL A 182 19.82 11.91 0.21
C VAL A 182 20.83 12.39 1.26
N ALA A 183 22.10 12.01 1.14
CA ALA A 183 23.14 12.47 2.07
C ALA A 183 23.36 13.99 1.97
N ALA A 184 23.31 14.53 0.75
CA ALA A 184 23.48 15.96 0.45
C ALA A 184 22.16 16.73 0.35
N PHE A 185 21.08 16.20 0.95
CA PHE A 185 19.73 16.76 0.88
C PHE A 185 19.70 18.26 1.20
N VAL A 186 19.11 19.04 0.29
CA VAL A 186 18.90 20.48 0.43
C VAL A 186 17.41 20.74 0.71
N PRO A 187 17.04 21.07 1.95
CA PRO A 187 15.64 21.30 2.32
C PRO A 187 15.11 22.58 1.69
N ALA A 188 13.82 22.60 1.35
CA ALA A 188 13.15 23.77 0.76
C ALA A 188 11.87 24.16 1.49
N LEU A 189 11.03 23.17 1.85
CA LEU A 189 9.74 23.42 2.48
C LEU A 189 9.50 22.43 3.62
N PRO A 190 9.21 22.90 4.85
CA PRO A 190 8.72 22.03 5.91
C PRO A 190 7.24 21.67 5.65
N LEU A 191 6.91 20.40 5.82
CA LEU A 191 5.53 19.92 5.80
C LEU A 191 5.00 20.04 7.24
N GLY A 192 3.98 20.86 7.48
CA GLY A 192 3.42 21.00 8.82
C GLY A 192 2.88 19.66 9.32
N GLY A 193 3.29 19.20 10.50
CA GLY A 193 2.84 17.94 11.10
C GLY A 193 3.91 17.22 11.93
N ALA A 194 3.49 16.19 12.66
CA ALA A 194 4.39 15.31 13.38
C ALA A 194 4.76 14.12 12.48
N TYR A 195 6.03 14.06 12.07
CA TYR A 195 6.56 12.98 11.22
C TYR A 195 7.63 12.21 11.97
N ASP A 196 7.60 10.88 11.83
CA ASP A 196 8.51 9.98 12.53
C ASP A 196 9.32 9.15 11.51
N PRO A 197 10.67 9.24 11.52
CA PRO A 197 11.52 8.41 10.67
C PRO A 197 11.28 6.90 10.86
N ALA A 198 10.86 6.45 12.05
CA ALA A 198 10.53 5.06 12.30
C ALA A 198 9.28 4.62 11.52
N ILE A 199 8.26 5.48 11.42
CA ILE A 199 7.08 5.23 10.58
C ILE A 199 7.50 5.11 9.12
N VAL A 200 8.29 6.07 8.62
CA VAL A 200 8.81 6.05 7.24
C VAL A 200 9.54 4.74 6.94
N ALA A 201 10.33 4.22 7.89
CA ALA A 201 11.09 2.99 7.71
C ALA A 201 10.26 1.70 7.79
N THR A 202 9.13 1.71 8.50
CA THR A 202 8.37 0.50 8.84
C THR A 202 6.99 0.45 8.21
N ARG A 203 6.51 1.53 7.58
CA ARG A 203 5.19 1.55 6.95
C ARG A 203 5.10 0.54 5.80
N PRO A 204 4.11 -0.36 5.81
CA PRO A 204 3.82 -1.20 4.65
C PRO A 204 3.35 -0.36 3.47
N LEU A 205 3.79 -0.73 2.27
CA LEU A 205 3.47 0.01 1.06
C LEU A 205 2.19 -0.49 0.40
N SER A 206 1.47 0.43 -0.22
CA SER A 206 0.46 0.08 -1.22
C SER A 206 1.14 -0.11 -2.58
N GLN A 207 0.48 -0.84 -3.47
CA GLN A 207 0.99 -1.06 -4.83
C GLN A 207 1.11 0.25 -5.62
N TYR A 208 0.26 1.25 -5.30
CA TYR A 208 0.29 2.59 -5.86
C TYR A 208 1.49 3.46 -5.44
N ALA A 209 2.33 2.98 -4.51
CA ALA A 209 3.45 3.77 -3.99
C ALA A 209 4.80 3.42 -4.63
N LEU A 210 4.93 2.31 -5.36
CA LEU A 210 6.24 1.69 -5.59
C LEU A 210 7.21 2.47 -6.52
N ASP A 211 6.73 3.16 -7.56
CA ASP A 211 7.60 3.69 -8.64
C ASP A 211 8.70 4.63 -8.10
N TYR A 212 8.34 5.51 -7.17
CA TYR A 212 9.24 6.54 -6.63
C TYR A 212 9.67 6.30 -5.19
N VAL A 213 9.14 5.26 -4.55
CA VAL A 213 9.54 4.92 -3.19
C VAL A 213 10.88 4.20 -3.20
N ARG A 214 11.70 4.50 -2.19
CA ARG A 214 12.97 3.83 -1.96
C ARG A 214 13.08 3.27 -0.55
N ALA A 215 13.92 2.26 -0.42
CA ALA A 215 14.38 1.80 0.88
C ALA A 215 15.08 2.97 1.61
N PRO A 216 14.79 3.22 2.90
CA PRO A 216 15.47 4.27 3.66
C PRO A 216 16.98 4.01 3.73
N VAL A 217 17.77 5.08 3.58
CA VAL A 217 19.25 5.03 3.60
C VAL A 217 19.81 6.01 4.64
N PRO A 218 21.05 5.83 5.14
CA PRO A 218 21.62 6.74 6.14
C PRO A 218 21.46 8.21 5.73
N GLY A 219 20.99 9.05 6.67
CA GLY A 219 20.72 10.47 6.43
C GLY A 219 19.29 10.81 5.99
N PHE A 220 18.46 9.83 5.59
CA PHE A 220 17.08 10.10 5.13
C PHE A 220 16.21 10.81 6.17
N ALA A 221 16.51 10.64 7.46
CA ALA A 221 15.78 11.28 8.56
C ALA A 221 15.74 12.82 8.44
N ARG A 222 16.71 13.44 7.76
CA ARG A 222 16.72 14.88 7.50
C ARG A 222 15.63 15.34 6.52
N ALA A 223 15.12 14.43 5.68
CA ALA A 223 14.02 14.70 4.75
C ALA A 223 12.64 14.41 5.36
N VAL A 224 12.59 13.88 6.59
CA VAL A 224 11.32 13.53 7.25
C VAL A 224 10.56 14.79 7.61
N GLY A 225 9.31 14.88 7.14
CA GLY A 225 8.47 16.08 7.28
C GLY A 225 8.97 17.27 6.45
N GLN A 226 9.78 17.04 5.42
CA GLN A 226 10.32 18.09 4.56
C GLN A 226 10.23 17.69 3.09
N ILE A 227 10.15 18.70 2.23
CA ILE A 227 10.41 18.62 0.80
C ILE A 227 11.75 19.31 0.55
N GLY A 228 12.63 18.65 -0.18
CA GLY A 228 13.93 19.16 -0.58
C GLY A 228 14.47 18.43 -1.80
N ARG A 229 15.68 18.77 -2.24
CA ARG A 229 16.24 18.29 -3.51
C ARG A 229 17.67 17.80 -3.37
N SER A 230 18.14 17.10 -4.40
CA SER A 230 19.56 16.90 -4.63
C SER A 230 20.27 18.24 -4.91
N PRO A 231 21.57 18.40 -4.59
CA PRO A 231 22.31 19.65 -4.81
C PRO A 231 22.27 20.17 -6.25
N ASP A 232 22.26 19.27 -7.24
CA ASP A 232 22.15 19.57 -8.68
C ASP A 232 20.71 19.86 -9.15
N GLY A 233 19.74 19.76 -8.24
CA GLY A 233 18.32 19.98 -8.49
C GLY A 233 17.64 18.95 -9.38
N GLN A 234 18.29 17.83 -9.68
CA GLN A 234 17.73 16.81 -10.56
C GLN A 234 16.75 15.85 -9.88
N LEU A 235 16.80 15.73 -8.54
CA LEU A 235 15.94 14.85 -7.76
C LEU A 235 15.16 15.65 -6.71
N LEU A 236 13.85 15.46 -6.69
CA LEU A 236 12.96 15.87 -5.62
C LEU A 236 12.90 14.76 -4.57
N ILE A 237 13.09 15.10 -3.29
CA ILE A 237 13.21 14.17 -2.18
C ILE A 237 12.26 14.62 -1.07
N PHE A 238 11.43 13.71 -0.57
CA PHE A 238 10.56 13.97 0.57
C PHE A 238 10.24 12.67 1.31
N ALA A 239 9.97 12.80 2.61
CA ALA A 239 9.60 11.66 3.45
C ALA A 239 8.46 12.03 4.41
N THR A 240 7.23 11.71 4.05
CA THR A 240 6.06 11.89 4.92
C THR A 240 5.73 10.58 5.64
N SER A 241 5.28 9.60 4.87
CA SER A 241 4.95 8.25 5.34
C SER A 241 5.90 7.18 4.78
N GLU A 242 6.71 7.56 3.80
CA GLU A 242 7.67 6.75 3.06
C GLU A 242 8.70 7.68 2.39
N LEU A 243 9.92 7.18 2.13
CA LEU A 243 10.94 7.94 1.42
C LEU A 243 10.65 7.89 -0.07
N ARG A 244 10.36 9.03 -0.67
CA ARG A 244 10.17 9.19 -2.11
C ARG A 244 11.30 10.00 -2.72
N ILE A 245 11.80 9.52 -3.85
CA ILE A 245 12.81 10.19 -4.67
C ILE A 245 12.26 10.22 -6.10
N VAL A 246 11.98 11.42 -6.59
CA VAL A 246 11.33 11.66 -7.89
C VAL A 246 12.31 12.44 -8.77
N PRO A 247 12.70 11.92 -9.93
CA PRO A 247 13.42 12.73 -10.92
C PRO A 247 12.58 13.95 -11.31
N VAL A 248 13.17 15.14 -11.26
CA VAL A 248 12.46 16.37 -11.65
C VAL A 248 12.03 16.33 -13.11
N ALA A 249 12.81 15.66 -13.97
CA ALA A 249 12.46 15.44 -15.37
C ALA A 249 11.17 14.63 -15.57
N ASP A 250 10.75 13.84 -14.57
CA ASP A 250 9.49 13.09 -14.61
C ASP A 250 8.31 13.95 -14.16
N VAL A 251 8.51 15.12 -13.55
CA VAL A 251 7.43 15.95 -13.03
C VAL A 251 6.88 16.83 -14.15
N LEU A 252 5.62 16.62 -14.50
CA LEU A 252 4.89 17.38 -15.52
C LEU A 252 4.28 18.65 -14.93
N ALA A 253 3.73 18.56 -13.71
CA ALA A 253 3.09 19.66 -13.01
C ALA A 253 3.06 19.41 -11.49
N VAL A 254 2.85 20.49 -10.74
CA VAL A 254 2.43 20.43 -9.34
C VAL A 254 0.95 20.78 -9.30
N ASP A 255 0.11 19.85 -8.84
CA ASP A 255 -1.33 20.05 -8.75
C ASP A 255 -1.73 20.40 -7.32
N VAL A 256 -2.55 21.43 -7.16
CA VAL A 256 -3.20 21.77 -5.90
C VAL A 256 -4.67 21.41 -6.01
N GLU A 257 -5.07 20.38 -5.29
CA GLU A 257 -6.45 19.95 -5.15
C GLU A 257 -7.12 20.75 -4.02
N ARG A 258 -8.27 21.36 -4.33
CA ARG A 258 -8.98 22.29 -3.44
C ARG A 258 -10.36 21.72 -3.10
N ILE A 259 -10.53 21.29 -1.86
CA ILE A 259 -11.70 20.54 -1.40
C ILE A 259 -12.55 21.41 -0.47
N LEU A 260 -13.76 21.72 -0.88
CA LEU A 260 -14.74 22.43 -0.07
C LEU A 260 -15.45 21.47 0.88
N PRO A 261 -15.77 21.90 2.12
CA PRO A 261 -16.54 21.08 3.05
C PRO A 261 -17.93 20.73 2.49
N ALA A 262 -18.34 19.47 2.66
CA ALA A 262 -19.71 19.04 2.44
C ALA A 262 -20.15 18.01 3.50
N ARG A 263 -19.72 16.75 3.38
CA ARG A 263 -19.91 15.75 4.44
C ARG A 263 -18.69 15.61 5.33
N GLY A 264 -17.51 15.79 4.76
CA GLY A 264 -16.26 15.91 5.50
C GLY A 264 -15.85 17.36 5.74
N SER A 265 -14.67 17.50 6.35
CA SER A 265 -14.11 18.78 6.76
C SER A 265 -13.61 19.64 5.61
N GLY A 266 -13.55 19.11 4.37
CA GLY A 266 -12.80 19.75 3.28
C GLY A 266 -11.31 19.84 3.58
N GLY A 267 -10.59 20.60 2.75
CA GLY A 267 -9.14 20.76 2.87
C GLY A 267 -8.45 21.09 1.54
N ALA A 268 -7.14 20.85 1.51
CA ALA A 268 -6.34 20.99 0.30
C ALA A 268 -5.23 19.94 0.25
N HIS A 269 -4.87 19.50 -0.96
CA HIS A 269 -3.76 18.57 -1.18
C HIS A 269 -2.82 19.09 -2.27
N VAL A 270 -1.52 18.91 -2.08
CA VAL A 270 -0.50 19.14 -3.12
C VAL A 270 -0.04 17.78 -3.64
N ARG A 271 -0.08 17.61 -4.96
CA ARG A 271 0.32 16.40 -5.66
C ARG A 271 1.32 16.74 -6.76
N LEU A 272 2.21 15.80 -7.08
CA LEU A 272 2.97 15.85 -8.33
C LEU A 272 2.22 15.07 -9.39
N ALA A 273 2.01 15.66 -10.57
CA ALA A 273 1.68 14.91 -11.77
C ALA A 273 2.98 14.46 -12.43
N CYS A 274 3.26 13.16 -12.40
CA CYS A 274 4.46 12.59 -13.01
C CYS A 274 4.15 11.89 -14.33
N ALA A 275 5.09 12.01 -15.27
CA ALA A 275 5.07 11.34 -16.56
C ALA A 275 5.03 9.82 -16.38
N ARG A 276 4.35 9.16 -17.31
CA ARG A 276 4.22 7.71 -17.32
C ARG A 276 4.19 7.21 -18.76
N ASP A 277 4.95 6.17 -19.05
CA ASP A 277 5.01 5.59 -20.38
C ASP A 277 3.63 5.12 -20.85
N GLY A 278 3.14 5.71 -21.94
CA GLY A 278 1.91 5.28 -22.64
C GLY A 278 0.59 5.50 -21.89
N GLY A 279 0.58 6.27 -20.80
CA GLY A 279 -0.59 6.39 -19.91
C GLY A 279 -0.93 7.81 -19.45
N ARG A 280 -1.93 7.92 -18.57
CA ARG A 280 -2.26 9.18 -17.87
C ARG A 280 -1.18 9.51 -16.83
N PRO A 281 -0.96 10.80 -16.51
CA PRO A 281 -0.04 11.20 -15.46
C PRO A 281 -0.37 10.54 -14.13
N ARG A 282 0.66 10.08 -13.43
CA ARG A 282 0.51 9.53 -12.08
C ARG A 282 0.52 10.67 -11.08
N HIS A 283 -0.46 10.67 -10.17
CA HIS A 283 -0.52 11.67 -9.12
C HIS A 283 0.11 11.14 -7.83
N ILE A 284 1.16 11.82 -7.38
CA ILE A 284 1.92 11.48 -6.17
C ILE A 284 1.60 12.53 -5.12
N GLU A 285 0.87 12.15 -4.08
CA GLU A 285 0.61 13.07 -2.98
C GLU A 285 1.92 13.46 -2.26
N LEU A 286 2.18 14.76 -2.18
CA LEU A 286 3.28 15.33 -1.41
C LEU A 286 2.82 15.57 0.03
N TYR A 287 1.68 16.24 0.17
CA TYR A 287 1.17 16.74 1.43
C TYR A 287 -0.30 17.14 1.32
N GLY A 288 -1.06 16.98 2.41
CA GLY A 288 -2.45 17.41 2.50
C GLY A 288 -2.80 17.94 3.88
N GLN A 289 -3.77 18.84 3.94
CA GLN A 289 -4.34 19.39 5.17
C GLN A 289 -5.86 19.30 5.12
N TYR A 290 -6.44 18.76 6.19
CA TYR A 290 -7.89 18.66 6.37
C TYR A 290 -8.40 19.75 7.32
N GLY A 291 -9.64 20.19 7.12
CA GLY A 291 -10.29 21.19 7.98
C GLY A 291 -9.70 22.59 7.90
N VAL A 292 -8.94 22.87 6.84
CA VAL A 292 -8.39 24.20 6.51
C VAL A 292 -9.11 24.77 5.28
N PRO A 293 -9.04 26.11 5.05
CA PRO A 293 -9.53 26.69 3.80
C PRO A 293 -8.95 25.98 2.56
N ALA A 294 -9.78 25.78 1.54
CA ALA A 294 -9.43 25.00 0.36
C ALA A 294 -8.28 25.62 -0.49
N ASP A 295 -7.93 26.87 -0.24
CA ASP A 295 -6.83 27.61 -0.86
C ASP A 295 -5.53 27.62 -0.02
N SER A 296 -5.53 27.01 1.17
CA SER A 296 -4.42 27.08 2.14
C SER A 296 -3.08 26.56 1.61
N LEU A 297 -3.09 25.76 0.54
CA LEU A 297 -1.89 25.18 -0.05
C LEU A 297 -1.54 25.75 -1.44
N ASN A 298 -2.22 26.80 -1.92
CA ASN A 298 -1.94 27.41 -3.23
C ASN A 298 -0.50 27.93 -3.30
N ASP A 299 -0.09 28.74 -2.32
CA ASP A 299 1.26 29.32 -2.28
C ASP A 299 2.35 28.25 -2.11
N ALA A 300 2.06 27.21 -1.33
CA ALA A 300 2.96 26.08 -1.15
C ALA A 300 3.16 25.32 -2.48
N GLY A 301 2.07 25.03 -3.20
CA GLY A 301 2.10 24.41 -4.52
C GLY A 301 2.89 25.25 -5.53
N GLN A 302 2.61 26.55 -5.60
CA GLN A 302 3.33 27.48 -6.49
C GLN A 302 4.82 27.53 -6.17
N ARG A 303 5.18 27.61 -4.88
CA ARG A 303 6.58 27.63 -4.47
C ARG A 303 7.32 26.36 -4.83
N ILE A 304 6.68 25.20 -4.72
CA ILE A 304 7.28 23.92 -5.15
C ILE A 304 7.48 23.92 -6.66
N ALA A 305 6.45 24.33 -7.41
CA ALA A 305 6.46 24.42 -8.87
C ALA A 305 7.58 25.31 -9.40
N ASP A 306 7.69 26.55 -8.88
CA ASP A 306 8.74 27.50 -9.24
C ASP A 306 10.14 26.93 -8.96
N TRP A 307 10.26 26.19 -7.86
CA TRP A 307 11.54 25.67 -7.38
C TRP A 307 12.05 24.46 -8.17
N ILE A 308 11.15 23.65 -8.75
CA ILE A 308 11.50 22.54 -9.64
C ILE A 308 11.35 22.90 -11.14
N GLY A 309 10.86 24.10 -11.45
CA GLY A 309 10.75 24.60 -12.82
C GLY A 309 9.59 24.00 -13.62
N THR A 310 8.48 23.65 -12.96
CA THR A 310 7.28 23.06 -13.58
C THR A 310 6.07 23.96 -13.40
N PRO A 311 5.00 23.83 -14.21
CA PRO A 311 3.76 24.56 -13.96
C PRO A 311 3.10 24.13 -12.64
N CYS A 312 2.41 25.09 -12.00
CA CYS A 312 1.47 24.84 -10.92
C CYS A 312 0.04 24.87 -11.47
N ILE A 313 -0.75 23.84 -11.20
CA ILE A 313 -2.15 23.76 -11.61
C ILE A 313 -3.04 23.82 -10.37
N LEU A 314 -3.84 24.88 -10.26
CA LEU A 314 -4.85 24.99 -9.22
C LEU A 314 -6.14 24.32 -9.69
N GLY A 315 -6.40 23.09 -9.23
CA GLY A 315 -7.59 22.32 -9.58
C GLY A 315 -8.88 23.05 -9.18
N ALA A 316 -9.98 22.81 -9.87
CA ALA A 316 -11.26 23.43 -9.51
C ALA A 316 -11.71 23.02 -8.09
N TYR A 317 -12.49 23.89 -7.45
CA TYR A 317 -13.14 23.55 -6.19
C TYR A 317 -14.12 22.40 -6.42
N HIS A 318 -14.07 21.38 -5.57
CA HIS A 318 -15.07 20.31 -5.52
C HIS A 318 -15.43 20.01 -4.06
N LEU A 319 -16.59 19.39 -3.86
CA LEU A 319 -17.12 19.07 -2.54
C LEU A 319 -16.52 17.77 -2.00
N ASP A 320 -16.39 17.69 -0.68
CA ASP A 320 -15.98 16.49 0.07
C ASP A 320 -17.17 15.52 0.21
N ASP A 321 -17.31 14.60 -0.77
CA ASP A 321 -18.44 13.66 -0.95
C ASP A 321 -18.49 12.47 0.04
#